data_AF-A0A1E7RTG7-F1
#
_entry.id   AF-A0A1E7RTG7-F1
#
_cell.length_a   1.000
_cell.length_b   1.000
_cell.length_c   1.000
_cell.angle_alpha   90.00
_cell.angle_beta   90.00
_cell.angle_gamma   90.00
#
_symmetry.space_group_name_H-M   'P 1'
#
loop_
_entity.id
_entity.type
_entity.pdbx_description
1 polymer ?
#
loop_
_entity_poly.entity_id
_entity_poly.type
_entity_poly.pdbx_seq_one_letter_code
_entity_poly.pdbx_strand_id
1 'polypeptide(L)'
;MLCGWQLWEWPHVLVEAEFHAVWVSPAGEMVDITPKPEGEIRILFVPDPRRRYEGLAIDNVRMPLRDDLLIKHFIQMSEAIVQVMNRGERSSQYGEVSVPANEIQPLLQARDFLGQSLGAGLREHAPCLCGSGSKYKRCHGAQVEAFFRR
;
A
#
# COMPACT_ATOMS: atom_id res chain seq x y z
N MET A 1 -6.26 7.29 22.75
CA MET A 1 -6.34 7.30 21.27
C MET A 1 -7.40 6.32 20.83
N LEU A 2 -8.10 6.65 19.75
CA LEU A 2 -9.06 5.76 19.10
C LEU A 2 -8.41 5.23 17.82
N CYS A 3 -8.18 3.92 17.76
CA CYS A 3 -7.64 3.26 16.58
C CYS A 3 -8.74 2.98 15.56
N GLY A 4 -8.34 2.90 14.30
CA GLY A 4 -9.24 2.64 13.19
C GLY A 4 -8.50 2.68 11.87
N TRP A 5 -9.20 3.15 10.84
CA TRP A 5 -8.72 3.20 9.48
C TRP A 5 -8.89 4.59 8.91
N GLN A 6 -7.82 5.16 8.42
CA GLN A 6 -7.90 6.31 7.51
C GLN A 6 -8.11 5.78 6.09
N LEU A 7 -9.08 6.35 5.38
CA LEU A 7 -9.38 5.95 4.00
C LEU A 7 -8.73 6.91 3.01
N TRP A 8 -8.04 6.35 2.03
CA TRP A 8 -7.45 7.02 0.89
C TRP A 8 -8.08 6.50 -0.40
N GLU A 9 -8.25 7.38 -1.37
CA GLU A 9 -8.65 7.01 -2.72
C GLU A 9 -7.54 7.36 -3.70
N TRP A 10 -7.13 6.39 -4.50
CA TRP A 10 -6.47 6.65 -5.78
C TRP A 10 -7.53 6.50 -6.88
N PRO A 11 -7.99 7.62 -7.49
CA PRO A 11 -9.12 7.60 -8.42
C PRO A 11 -8.97 6.55 -9.52
N HIS A 12 -10.02 5.74 -9.68
CA HIS A 12 -10.12 4.65 -10.66
C HIS A 12 -9.11 3.49 -10.51
N VAL A 13 -8.31 3.49 -9.44
CA VAL A 13 -7.30 2.47 -9.15
C VAL A 13 -7.71 1.65 -7.93
N LEU A 14 -7.65 2.24 -6.73
CA LEU A 14 -7.94 1.53 -5.49
C LEU A 14 -8.45 2.46 -4.39
N VAL A 15 -9.05 1.86 -3.37
CA VAL A 15 -9.26 2.46 -2.06
C VAL A 15 -8.32 1.76 -1.08
N GLU A 16 -7.63 2.53 -0.25
CA GLU A 16 -6.71 2.03 0.76
C GLU A 16 -7.18 2.44 2.14
N ALA A 17 -7.30 1.47 3.04
CA ALA A 17 -7.51 1.68 4.46
C ALA A 17 -6.16 1.57 5.17
N GLU A 18 -5.63 2.70 5.60
CA GLU A 18 -4.39 2.80 6.38
C GLU A 18 -4.70 2.71 7.87
N PHE A 19 -3.99 1.84 8.60
CA PHE A 19 -4.19 1.75 10.04
C PHE A 19 -3.77 3.06 10.70
N HIS A 20 -4.71 3.71 11.38
CA HIS A 20 -4.51 5.06 11.92
C HIS A 20 -5.08 5.21 13.31
N ALA A 21 -4.62 6.24 14.03
CA ALA A 21 -5.13 6.59 15.34
C ALA A 21 -5.43 8.09 15.41
N VAL A 22 -6.58 8.43 16.01
CA VAL A 22 -6.98 9.81 16.29
C VAL A 22 -7.00 10.06 17.79
N TRP A 23 -6.76 11.31 18.18
CA TRP A 23 -7.05 11.76 19.54
C TRP A 23 -8.55 11.99 19.69
N VAL A 24 -9.09 11.68 20.87
CA VAL A 24 -10.49 11.99 21.20
C VAL A 24 -10.45 13.03 22.32
N SER A 25 -11.04 14.20 22.07
CA SER A 25 -11.08 15.29 23.03
C SER A 25 -11.98 14.95 24.24
N PRO A 26 -11.85 15.65 25.38
CA PRO A 26 -12.79 15.49 26.49
C PRO A 26 -14.26 15.75 26.11
N ALA A 27 -14.50 16.52 25.04
CA ALA A 27 -15.84 16.77 24.49
C ALA A 27 -16.33 15.67 23.52
N GLY A 28 -15.49 14.67 23.22
CA GLY A 28 -15.80 13.55 22.32
C GLY A 28 -15.44 13.78 20.85
N GLU A 29 -14.72 14.85 20.51
CA GLU A 29 -14.33 15.15 19.13
C GLU A 29 -13.14 14.31 18.69
N MET A 30 -13.17 13.79 17.46
CA MET A 30 -12.04 13.08 16.86
C MET A 30 -11.11 14.07 16.15
N VAL A 31 -9.86 14.16 16.60
CA VAL A 31 -8.85 15.05 16.04
C VAL A 31 -7.67 14.22 15.55
N ASP A 32 -7.35 14.37 14.27
CA ASP A 32 -6.10 13.88 13.72
C ASP A 32 -5.02 14.95 13.89
N ILE A 33 -3.95 14.61 14.61
CA ILE A 33 -2.83 15.50 14.88
C ILE A 33 -1.64 15.24 13.94
N THR A 34 -1.72 14.18 13.13
CA THR A 34 -0.64 13.78 12.23
C THR A 34 -0.62 14.67 11.00
N PRO A 35 0.47 15.42 10.73
CA PRO A 35 0.60 16.22 9.52
C PRO A 35 0.41 15.36 8.26
N LYS A 36 -0.30 15.89 7.27
CA LYS A 36 -0.53 15.20 5.99
C LYS A 36 0.42 15.71 4.91
N PRO A 37 0.96 14.83 4.04
CA PRO A 37 2.00 15.21 3.09
C PRO A 37 1.59 16.31 2.12
N GLU A 38 0.31 16.35 1.72
CA GLU A 38 -0.21 17.33 0.75
C GLU A 38 -1.03 18.44 1.43
N GLY A 39 -0.94 18.54 2.75
CA GLY A 39 -1.61 19.59 3.54
C GLY A 39 -3.10 19.37 3.74
N GLU A 40 -3.59 18.13 3.61
CA GLU A 40 -4.98 17.77 3.89
C GLU A 40 -5.36 18.13 5.33
N ILE A 41 -6.42 18.93 5.48
CA ILE A 41 -6.92 19.40 6.78
C ILE A 41 -8.03 18.52 7.36
N ARG A 42 -8.48 17.51 6.61
CA ARG A 42 -9.53 16.56 7.01
C ARG A 42 -9.23 15.19 6.42
N ILE A 43 -9.55 14.15 7.18
CA ILE A 43 -9.48 12.76 6.73
C ILE A 43 -10.85 12.09 6.83
N LEU A 44 -11.07 11.06 6.02
CA LEU A 44 -12.15 10.12 6.23
C LEU A 44 -11.64 9.01 7.16
N PHE A 45 -12.16 8.96 8.38
CA PHE A 45 -11.75 8.00 9.40
C PHE A 45 -12.88 7.06 9.78
N VAL A 46 -12.58 5.77 9.83
CA VAL A 46 -13.49 4.72 10.30
C VAL A 46 -12.93 4.14 11.60
N PRO A 47 -13.52 4.48 12.76
CA PRO A 47 -13.11 3.90 14.02
C PRO A 47 -13.24 2.37 14.02
N ASP A 48 -12.26 1.68 14.59
CA ASP A 48 -12.38 0.26 14.90
C ASP A 48 -12.07 0.01 16.39
N PRO A 49 -13.10 0.00 17.25
CA PRO A 49 -12.91 -0.12 18.70
C PRO A 49 -12.37 -1.50 19.13
N ARG A 50 -12.30 -2.49 18.23
CA ARG A 50 -11.70 -3.79 18.51
C ARG A 50 -10.19 -3.79 18.27
N ARG A 51 -9.65 -2.81 17.56
CA ARG A 51 -8.22 -2.70 17.27
C ARG A 51 -7.51 -1.87 18.33
N ARG A 52 -6.29 -2.28 18.64
CA ARG A 52 -5.35 -1.54 19.48
C ARG A 52 -4.00 -1.56 18.77
N TYR A 53 -3.25 -0.47 18.94
CA TYR A 53 -1.87 -0.48 18.53
C TYR A 53 -1.03 -1.15 19.61
N GLU A 54 -0.48 -2.32 19.29
CA GLU A 54 0.31 -3.15 20.21
C GLU A 54 1.82 -3.02 19.96
N GLY A 55 2.20 -1.95 19.27
CA GLY A 55 3.59 -1.69 18.88
C GLY A 55 4.09 -2.51 17.71
N LEU A 56 3.16 -3.08 16.93
CA LEU A 56 3.45 -3.81 15.71
C LEU A 56 2.96 -3.02 14.50
N ALA A 57 3.75 -2.96 13.44
CA ALA A 57 3.31 -2.41 12.17
C ALA A 57 2.14 -3.23 11.60
N ILE A 58 1.06 -2.55 11.23
CA ILE A 58 -0.15 -3.15 10.66
C ILE A 58 -0.19 -2.78 9.17
N ASP A 59 -0.33 -3.78 8.30
CA ASP A 59 -0.47 -3.54 6.86
C ASP A 59 -1.81 -2.84 6.56
N ASN A 60 -1.80 -2.05 5.51
CA ASN A 60 -2.99 -1.40 4.99
C ASN A 60 -3.83 -2.42 4.23
N VAL A 61 -5.15 -2.25 4.29
CA VAL A 61 -6.06 -3.03 3.47
C VAL A 61 -6.29 -2.28 2.16
N ARG A 62 -5.95 -2.91 1.03
CA ARG A 62 -6.06 -2.30 -0.30
C ARG A 62 -7.14 -3.02 -1.10
N MET A 63 -8.12 -2.26 -1.56
CA MET A 63 -9.25 -2.78 -2.35
C MET A 63 -9.19 -2.22 -3.77
N PRO A 64 -9.04 -3.07 -4.81
CA PRO A 64 -9.06 -2.59 -6.18
C PRO A 64 -10.45 -2.08 -6.57
N LEU A 65 -10.52 -0.95 -7.27
CA LEU A 65 -11.79 -0.36 -7.74
C LEU A 65 -12.31 -1.02 -9.03
N ARG A 66 -11.51 -1.88 -9.66
CA ARG A 66 -11.87 -2.64 -10.85
C ARG A 66 -11.05 -3.92 -10.95
N ASP A 67 -11.56 -4.86 -11.74
CA ASP A 67 -10.80 -6.06 -12.09
C ASP A 67 -9.72 -5.74 -13.14
N ASP A 68 -8.49 -5.56 -12.68
CA ASP A 68 -7.32 -5.26 -13.51
C ASP A 68 -6.07 -5.88 -12.87
N LEU A 69 -5.38 -6.73 -13.63
CA LEU A 69 -4.21 -7.45 -13.17
C LEU A 69 -3.08 -6.51 -12.73
N LEU A 70 -2.96 -5.32 -13.35
CA LEU A 70 -1.93 -4.36 -13.00
C LEU A 70 -2.14 -3.82 -11.57
N ILE A 71 -3.40 -3.58 -11.18
CA ILE A 71 -3.78 -3.15 -9.82
C ILE A 71 -3.55 -4.30 -8.83
N LYS A 72 -3.97 -5.52 -9.18
CA LYS A 72 -3.76 -6.71 -8.34
C LYS A 72 -2.27 -6.93 -8.05
N HIS A 73 -1.43 -6.85 -9.06
CA HIS A 73 0.02 -6.96 -8.91
C HIS A 73 0.61 -5.83 -8.06
N PHE A 74 0.11 -4.59 -8.19
CA PHE A 74 0.54 -3.48 -7.34
C PHE A 74 0.22 -3.73 -5.86
N ILE A 75 -0.98 -4.24 -5.57
CA ILE A 75 -1.39 -4.61 -4.21
C ILE A 75 -0.50 -5.74 -3.68
N GLN A 76 -0.32 -6.82 -4.43
CA GLN A 76 0.53 -7.95 -4.00
C GLN A 76 1.97 -7.54 -3.70
N MET A 77 2.57 -6.68 -4.54
CA MET A 77 3.93 -6.18 -4.30
C MET A 77 3.99 -5.28 -3.06
N SER A 78 2.95 -4.47 -2.82
CA SER A 78 2.85 -3.63 -1.63
C SER A 78 2.74 -4.47 -0.34
N GLU A 79 1.90 -5.52 -0.37
CA GLU A 79 1.77 -6.47 0.74
C GLU A 79 3.09 -7.22 0.98
N ALA A 80 3.77 -7.68 -0.08
CA ALA A 80 5.06 -8.35 0.02
C ALA A 80 6.14 -7.47 0.65
N ILE A 81 6.15 -6.17 0.33
CA ILE A 81 7.02 -5.18 0.97
C ILE A 81 6.75 -5.15 2.48
N VAL A 82 5.50 -5.05 2.90
CA VAL A 82 5.16 -5.03 4.33
C VAL A 82 5.54 -6.33 5.03
N GLN A 83 5.37 -7.50 4.39
CA GLN A 83 5.83 -8.77 4.95
C GLN A 83 7.35 -8.82 5.15
N VAL A 84 8.13 -8.25 4.24
CA VAL A 84 9.59 -8.13 4.41
C VAL A 84 9.93 -7.15 5.54
N MET A 85 9.26 -6.01 5.59
CA MET A 85 9.47 -5.00 6.64
C MET A 85 9.06 -5.50 8.03
N ASN A 86 8.07 -6.39 8.12
CA ASN A 86 7.56 -6.93 9.38
C ASN A 86 8.19 -8.27 9.78
N ARG A 87 9.24 -8.72 9.09
CA ARG A 87 9.85 -10.02 9.39
C ARG A 87 10.57 -10.03 10.74
N GLY A 88 10.15 -10.91 11.64
CA GLY A 88 10.79 -11.11 12.94
C GLY A 88 10.74 -9.84 13.80
N GLU A 89 11.88 -9.47 14.38
CA GLU A 89 12.01 -8.31 15.27
C GLU A 89 11.76 -6.96 14.56
N ARG A 90 11.78 -6.92 13.23
CA ARG A 90 11.51 -5.69 12.46
C ARG A 90 10.07 -5.21 12.63
N SER A 91 9.12 -6.12 12.90
CA SER A 91 7.70 -5.80 13.08
C SER A 91 7.42 -4.79 14.19
N SER A 92 8.30 -4.71 15.19
CA SER A 92 8.21 -3.80 16.33
C SER A 92 9.16 -2.60 16.25
N GLN A 93 9.88 -2.44 15.14
CA GLN A 93 10.77 -1.29 14.93
C GLN A 93 9.98 -0.08 14.42
N TYR A 94 10.41 1.11 14.83
CA TYR A 94 9.79 2.38 14.48
C TYR A 94 10.78 3.26 13.73
N GLY A 95 10.29 4.03 12.75
CA GLY A 95 11.12 4.92 11.97
C GLY A 95 11.96 4.16 10.94
N GLU A 96 13.28 4.36 10.96
CA GLU A 96 14.20 3.72 10.01
C GLU A 96 14.38 2.24 10.35
N VAL A 97 13.96 1.36 9.43
CA VAL A 97 14.10 -0.10 9.56
C VAL A 97 15.17 -0.57 8.56
N SER A 98 16.19 -1.27 9.07
CA SER A 98 17.24 -1.83 8.22
C SER A 98 16.78 -3.15 7.60
N VAL A 99 16.82 -3.22 6.27
CA VAL A 99 16.48 -4.43 5.50
C VAL A 99 17.58 -4.72 4.49
N PRO A 100 18.04 -5.98 4.36
CA PRO A 100 18.99 -6.36 3.31
C PRO A 100 18.47 -5.96 1.93
N ALA A 101 19.31 -5.26 1.17
CA ALA A 101 18.97 -4.72 -0.14
C ALA A 101 18.36 -5.76 -1.09
N ASN A 102 18.90 -6.98 -1.09
CA ASN A 102 18.41 -8.08 -1.93
C ASN A 102 17.01 -8.59 -1.55
N GLU A 103 16.55 -8.36 -0.32
CA GLU A 103 15.19 -8.73 0.10
C GLU A 103 14.14 -7.70 -0.35
N ILE A 104 14.50 -6.41 -0.37
CA ILE A 104 13.54 -5.31 -0.52
C ILE A 104 13.60 -4.60 -1.86
N GLN A 105 14.79 -4.43 -2.45
CA GLN A 105 14.96 -3.65 -3.69
C GLN A 105 14.15 -4.19 -4.87
N PRO A 106 14.09 -5.51 -5.14
CA PRO A 106 13.29 -6.03 -6.25
C PRO A 106 11.79 -5.72 -6.09
N LEU A 107 11.30 -5.77 -4.85
CA LEU A 107 9.90 -5.49 -4.55
C LEU A 107 9.58 -4.00 -4.72
N LEU A 108 10.46 -3.12 -4.22
CA LEU A 108 10.32 -1.67 -4.41
C LEU A 108 10.34 -1.29 -5.89
N GLN A 109 11.31 -1.80 -6.65
CA GLN A 109 11.40 -1.56 -8.10
C GLN A 109 10.16 -2.05 -8.84
N ALA A 110 9.65 -3.24 -8.50
CA ALA A 110 8.43 -3.77 -9.09
C ALA A 110 7.21 -2.92 -8.73
N ARG A 111 7.02 -2.57 -7.45
CA ARG A 111 5.91 -1.72 -7.00
C ARG A 111 5.96 -0.35 -7.68
N ASP A 112 7.13 0.27 -7.78
CA ASP A 112 7.30 1.59 -8.40
C ASP A 112 7.00 1.53 -9.91
N PHE A 113 7.46 0.50 -10.62
CA PHE A 113 7.10 0.27 -12.03
C PHE A 113 5.59 0.12 -12.23
N LEU A 114 4.93 -0.63 -11.34
CA LEU A 114 3.48 -0.83 -11.38
C LEU A 114 2.73 0.48 -11.08
N GLY A 115 3.18 1.23 -10.06
CA GLY A 115 2.63 2.54 -9.72
C GLY A 115 2.75 3.54 -10.85
N GLN A 116 3.92 3.63 -11.50
CA GLN A 116 4.12 4.47 -12.69
C GLN A 116 3.21 4.04 -13.86
N SER A 117 3.03 2.73 -14.06
CA SER A 117 2.12 2.22 -15.09
C SER A 117 0.66 2.61 -14.82
N LEU A 118 0.20 2.49 -13.58
CA LEU A 118 -1.13 2.93 -13.14
C LEU A 118 -1.30 4.44 -13.27
N GLY A 119 -0.30 5.23 -12.85
CA GLY A 119 -0.28 6.69 -12.96
C GLY A 119 -0.31 7.19 -14.40
N ALA A 120 0.29 6.44 -15.32
CA ALA A 120 0.18 6.68 -16.77
C ALA A 120 -1.17 6.24 -17.37
N GLY A 121 -2.11 5.75 -16.57
CA GLY A 121 -3.42 5.28 -17.00
C GLY A 121 -3.41 3.93 -17.74
N LEU A 122 -2.29 3.19 -17.70
CA LEU A 122 -2.17 1.90 -18.37
C LEU A 122 -3.01 0.83 -17.66
N ARG A 123 -3.33 -0.21 -18.43
CA ARG A 123 -4.11 -1.37 -17.97
C ARG A 123 -3.41 -2.66 -18.38
N GLU A 124 -3.87 -3.77 -17.84
CA GLU A 124 -3.34 -5.11 -18.13
C GLU A 124 -3.23 -5.49 -19.62
N HIS A 125 -4.06 -4.90 -20.48
CA HIS A 125 -4.08 -5.15 -21.93
C HIS A 125 -3.30 -4.12 -22.75
N ALA A 126 -2.87 -3.02 -22.13
CA ALA A 126 -2.04 -2.00 -22.78
C ALA A 126 -0.62 -2.53 -23.03
N PRO A 127 0.12 -1.95 -23.98
CA PRO A 127 1.55 -2.17 -24.09
C PRO A 127 2.25 -1.92 -22.75
N CYS A 128 3.20 -2.78 -22.42
CA CYS A 128 3.94 -2.69 -21.17
C CYS A 128 4.80 -1.41 -21.15
N LEU A 129 4.82 -0.71 -20.01
CA LEU A 129 5.54 0.56 -19.82
C LEU A 129 7.04 0.46 -20.13
N CYS A 130 7.61 -0.75 -20.09
CA CYS A 130 9.02 -0.98 -20.42
C CYS A 130 9.39 -0.74 -21.90
N GLY A 131 8.42 -0.50 -22.78
CA GLY A 131 8.67 -0.23 -24.20
C GLY A 131 8.85 -1.47 -25.08
N SER A 132 8.63 -2.68 -24.56
CA SER A 132 8.76 -3.93 -25.33
C SER A 132 7.72 -4.12 -26.45
N GLY A 133 6.66 -3.31 -26.47
CA GLY A 133 5.50 -3.48 -27.37
C GLY A 133 4.56 -4.63 -27.00
N SER A 134 4.96 -5.54 -26.10
CA SER A 134 4.10 -6.62 -25.59
C SER A 134 3.07 -6.10 -24.60
N LYS A 135 1.88 -6.72 -24.55
CA LYS A 135 0.88 -6.41 -23.51
C LYS A 135 1.46 -6.64 -22.13
N TYR A 136 1.14 -5.78 -21.15
CA TYR A 136 1.63 -5.89 -19.77
C TYR A 136 1.53 -7.31 -19.21
N LYS A 137 0.34 -7.94 -19.31
CA LYS A 137 0.10 -9.29 -18.77
C LYS A 137 0.99 -10.39 -19.35
N ARG A 138 1.60 -10.16 -20.53
CA ARG A 138 2.54 -11.08 -21.20
C ARG A 138 4.00 -10.65 -21.10
N CYS A 139 4.27 -9.54 -20.41
CA CYS A 139 5.61 -8.99 -20.19
C CYS A 139 5.91 -9.01 -18.69
N HIS A 140 6.07 -7.86 -18.05
CA HIS A 140 6.31 -7.76 -16.61
C HIS A 140 5.19 -8.39 -15.78
N GLY A 141 3.94 -8.42 -16.26
CA GLY A 141 2.87 -9.15 -15.58
C GLY A 141 3.18 -10.64 -15.41
N ALA A 142 3.76 -11.29 -16.44
CA ALA A 142 4.13 -12.71 -16.35
C ALA A 142 5.31 -12.95 -15.39
N GLN A 143 6.19 -11.95 -15.24
CA GLN A 143 7.31 -12.01 -14.29
C GLN A 143 6.81 -11.90 -12.84
N VAL A 144 5.86 -11.00 -12.57
CA VAL A 144 5.21 -10.87 -11.26
C VAL A 144 4.49 -12.18 -10.90
N GLU A 145 3.72 -12.74 -11.82
CA GLU A 145 3.06 -14.04 -11.63
C GLU A 145 4.05 -15.18 -11.38
N ALA A 146 5.22 -15.15 -12.01
CA ALA A 146 6.27 -16.14 -11.78
C ALA A 146 6.97 -15.95 -10.42
N PHE A 147 7.02 -14.72 -9.90
CA PHE A 147 7.59 -14.41 -8.60
C PHE A 147 6.75 -14.98 -7.46
N PHE A 148 5.42 -14.80 -7.50
CA PHE A 148 4.51 -15.26 -6.44
C PHE A 148 4.10 -16.75 -6.53
N ARG A 149 4.47 -17.45 -7.60
CA ARG A 149 4.25 -18.90 -7.73
C ARG A 149 5.34 -19.77 -7.11
N ARG A 150 6.42 -19.16 -6.63
CA ARG A 150 7.54 -19.83 -5.96
C ARG A 150 7.25 -19.96 -4.47
#